data_AF-K2F5U1-F1
#
_entry.id   AF-K2F5U1-F1
#
_cell.length_a   1.000
_cell.length_b   1.000
_cell.length_c   1.000
_cell.angle_alpha   90.00
_cell.angle_beta   90.00
_cell.angle_gamma   90.00
#
_symmetry.space_group_name_H-M   'P 1'
#
loop_
_entity.id
_entity.type
_entity.pdbx_description
1 polymer ?
#
loop_
_entity_poly.entity_id
_entity_poly.type
_entity_poly.pdbx_seq_one_letter_code
_entity_poly.pdbx_strand_id
1 'polypeptide(L)'
;MKRLIEKGLMFGNLIEVSSPQLVERYNRALKHLTGKQTTLKDFHLDISGYSPEIGDELGDDLYLNPNGCNRQFILLTTSQKSAPLLNMKFSTSRGILQQFIEANESQLFALTARDAVAGELQGSVYEVSSPAKLLDIRQITVEADTIGGHVADAEKLAKLIDRFRREPDGWRDDVLIADMIELAKKTGDVTRVPISLPTMTFQQPNFWTSHFGGLYVFRDVKFPSVISSLPKQSLGAMPITPVMDLSQRNGIADWLERNGLVEPIVQA
;
A
#
# COMPACT_ATOMS: atom_id res chain seq x y z
N MET A 1 19.37 3.19 -17.96
CA MET A 1 18.66 3.50 -16.71
C MET A 1 19.46 3.12 -15.46
N LYS A 2 19.82 1.85 -15.29
CA LYS A 2 20.55 1.32 -14.10
C LYS A 2 21.72 2.17 -13.58
N ARG A 3 22.67 2.58 -14.45
CA ARG A 3 23.81 3.45 -14.05
C ARG A 3 23.40 4.80 -13.45
N LEU A 4 22.24 5.34 -13.83
CA LEU A 4 21.74 6.61 -13.29
C LEU A 4 21.12 6.41 -11.90
N ILE A 5 20.43 5.28 -11.69
CA ILE A 5 19.86 4.90 -10.40
C ILE A 5 20.99 4.63 -9.39
N GLU A 6 21.97 3.81 -9.76
CA GLU A 6 23.15 3.49 -8.90
C GLU A 6 23.93 4.73 -8.47
N LYS A 7 23.97 5.77 -9.32
CA LYS A 7 24.67 7.03 -9.03
C LYS A 7 23.79 8.06 -8.32
N GLY A 8 22.56 7.70 -7.95
CA GLY A 8 21.58 8.62 -7.35
C GLY A 8 21.14 9.76 -8.28
N LEU A 9 21.44 9.65 -9.57
CA LEU A 9 21.08 10.62 -10.60
C LEU A 9 19.64 10.42 -11.10
N MET A 10 19.03 9.27 -10.80
CA MET A 10 17.61 8.98 -10.99
C MET A 10 17.07 8.24 -9.76
N PHE A 11 15.91 8.66 -9.25
CA PHE A 11 15.18 7.97 -8.18
C PHE A 11 16.07 7.60 -6.97
N GLY A 12 16.56 8.59 -6.22
CA GLY A 12 17.40 8.35 -5.06
C GLY A 12 16.75 7.41 -4.02
N ASN A 13 17.57 6.63 -3.32
CA ASN A 13 17.19 5.72 -2.22
C ASN A 13 16.30 4.52 -2.60
N LEU A 14 16.31 4.05 -3.84
CA LEU A 14 15.73 2.74 -4.14
C LEU A 14 16.56 1.61 -3.50
N ILE A 15 15.90 0.49 -3.19
CA ILE A 15 16.50 -0.69 -2.58
C ILE A 15 17.04 -1.60 -3.67
N GLU A 16 18.36 -1.77 -3.72
CA GLU A 16 18.98 -2.72 -4.64
C GLU A 16 18.64 -4.17 -4.27
N VAL A 17 18.25 -4.95 -5.27
CA VAL A 17 18.05 -6.40 -5.20
C VAL A 17 18.97 -7.06 -6.21
N SER A 18 20.02 -7.73 -5.74
CA SER A 18 21.02 -8.34 -6.62
C SER A 18 21.42 -9.77 -6.24
N SER A 19 20.95 -10.28 -5.09
CA SER A 19 21.19 -11.69 -4.72
C SER A 19 20.17 -12.61 -5.39
N PRO A 20 20.59 -13.78 -5.91
CA PRO A 20 19.67 -14.73 -6.55
C PRO A 20 18.49 -15.13 -5.67
N GLN A 21 18.70 -15.26 -4.37
CA GLN A 21 17.66 -15.63 -3.40
C GLN A 21 16.60 -14.53 -3.25
N LEU A 22 17.00 -13.24 -3.24
CA LEU A 22 16.04 -12.13 -3.16
C LEU A 22 15.27 -11.97 -4.47
N VAL A 23 15.93 -12.15 -5.62
CA VAL A 23 15.27 -12.17 -6.93
C VAL A 23 14.22 -13.27 -7.00
N GLU A 24 14.55 -14.48 -6.54
CA GLU A 24 13.58 -15.60 -6.50
C GLU A 24 12.40 -15.31 -5.57
N ARG A 25 12.65 -14.77 -4.36
CA ARG A 25 11.58 -14.35 -3.43
C ARG A 25 10.67 -13.31 -4.05
N TYR A 26 11.25 -12.28 -4.69
CA TYR A 26 10.49 -11.26 -5.40
C TYR A 26 9.65 -11.88 -6.51
N ASN A 27 10.23 -12.77 -7.32
CA ASN A 27 9.53 -13.43 -8.41
C ASN A 27 8.36 -14.31 -7.95
N ARG A 28 8.46 -14.95 -6.79
CA ARG A 28 7.32 -15.68 -6.19
C ARG A 28 6.19 -14.71 -5.82
N ALA A 29 6.52 -13.58 -5.23
CA ALA A 29 5.55 -12.55 -4.87
C ALA A 29 4.92 -11.88 -6.09
N LEU A 30 5.73 -11.50 -7.07
CA LEU A 30 5.28 -10.92 -8.33
C LEU A 30 4.33 -11.88 -9.06
N LYS A 31 4.68 -13.17 -9.13
CA LYS A 31 3.83 -14.19 -9.75
C LYS A 31 2.51 -14.36 -9.00
N HIS A 32 2.54 -14.34 -7.67
CA HIS A 32 1.35 -14.46 -6.85
C HIS A 32 0.37 -13.29 -7.08
N LEU A 33 0.90 -12.05 -7.13
CA LEU A 33 0.09 -10.85 -7.29
C LEU A 33 -0.38 -10.59 -8.73
N THR A 34 0.48 -10.88 -9.72
CA THR A 34 0.29 -10.41 -11.11
C THR A 34 0.28 -11.54 -12.15
N GLY A 35 0.66 -12.76 -11.77
CA GLY A 35 0.91 -13.86 -12.69
C GLY A 35 2.21 -13.74 -13.51
N LYS A 36 2.94 -12.64 -13.39
CA LYS A 36 4.17 -12.36 -14.15
C LYS A 36 5.43 -12.70 -13.36
N GLN A 37 6.56 -12.83 -14.04
CA GLN A 37 7.90 -12.97 -13.45
C GLN A 37 8.89 -12.13 -14.25
N THR A 38 9.91 -11.61 -13.58
CA THR A 38 11.04 -10.92 -14.22
C THR A 38 12.17 -11.91 -14.53
N THR A 39 12.90 -11.67 -15.62
CA THR A 39 14.13 -12.40 -15.97
C THR A 39 15.40 -11.66 -15.56
N LEU A 40 15.26 -10.44 -15.01
CA LEU A 40 16.36 -9.63 -14.54
C LEU A 40 17.08 -10.31 -13.37
N LYS A 41 18.41 -10.21 -13.37
CA LYS A 41 19.27 -10.75 -12.31
C LYS A 41 19.45 -9.78 -11.15
N ASP A 42 19.15 -8.51 -11.38
CA ASP A 42 19.18 -7.47 -10.39
C ASP A 42 18.27 -6.30 -10.82
N PHE A 43 17.76 -5.54 -9.86
CA PHE A 43 16.86 -4.40 -10.06
C PHE A 43 16.75 -3.57 -8.77
N HIS A 44 16.05 -2.43 -8.83
CA HIS A 44 15.85 -1.56 -7.68
C HIS A 44 14.38 -1.41 -7.31
N LEU A 45 14.07 -1.42 -6.01
CA LEU A 45 12.71 -1.36 -5.49
C LEU A 45 12.41 -0.02 -4.81
N ASP A 46 11.22 0.49 -5.06
CA ASP A 46 10.63 1.59 -4.30
C ASP A 46 9.99 1.08 -2.98
N ILE A 47 9.36 1.97 -2.21
CA ILE A 47 8.73 1.59 -0.93
C ILE A 47 7.68 0.49 -1.07
N SER A 48 6.95 0.46 -2.20
CA SER A 48 5.94 -0.56 -2.49
C SER A 48 6.52 -1.84 -3.09
N GLY A 49 7.81 -1.88 -3.41
CA GLY A 49 8.38 -3.00 -4.15
C GLY A 49 8.16 -2.90 -5.66
N TYR A 50 7.81 -1.73 -6.19
CA TYR A 50 7.83 -1.46 -7.63
C TYR A 50 9.27 -1.21 -8.08
N SER A 51 9.65 -1.80 -9.22
CA SER A 51 10.91 -1.56 -9.91
C SER A 51 10.63 -0.91 -11.27
N PRO A 52 11.26 0.23 -11.57
CA PRO A 52 11.18 0.82 -12.90
C PRO A 52 11.81 -0.10 -13.97
N GLU A 53 12.86 -0.86 -13.63
CA GLU A 53 13.48 -1.80 -14.56
C GLU A 53 12.56 -2.98 -14.92
N ILE A 54 11.79 -3.48 -13.95
CA ILE A 54 10.78 -4.52 -14.20
C ILE A 54 9.59 -3.94 -14.96
N GLY A 55 9.17 -2.70 -14.65
CA GLY A 55 8.15 -1.99 -15.41
C GLY A 55 8.51 -1.89 -16.90
N ASP A 56 9.76 -1.50 -17.19
CA ASP A 56 10.32 -1.46 -18.55
C ASP A 56 10.36 -2.86 -19.21
N GLU A 57 10.82 -3.89 -18.50
CA GLU A 57 10.88 -5.28 -19.01
C GLU A 57 9.48 -5.81 -19.39
N LEU A 58 8.48 -5.54 -18.54
CA LEU A 58 7.11 -6.01 -18.71
C LEU A 58 6.29 -5.11 -19.65
N GLY A 59 6.80 -3.92 -20.01
CA GLY A 59 6.04 -2.89 -20.73
C GLY A 59 4.82 -2.39 -19.95
N ASP A 60 4.89 -2.38 -18.61
CA ASP A 60 3.77 -2.12 -17.71
C ASP A 60 4.22 -1.39 -16.44
N ASP A 61 4.22 -0.06 -16.46
CA ASP A 61 4.57 0.80 -15.32
C ASP A 61 3.61 0.70 -14.12
N LEU A 62 2.49 -0.03 -14.27
CA LEU A 62 1.45 -0.18 -13.28
C LEU A 62 1.29 -1.64 -12.83
N TYR A 63 2.29 -2.49 -13.03
CA TYR A 63 2.19 -3.92 -12.70
C TYR A 63 1.88 -4.21 -11.22
N LEU A 64 2.20 -3.30 -10.29
CA LEU A 64 1.77 -3.36 -8.87
C LEU A 64 0.68 -2.34 -8.50
N ASN A 65 0.05 -1.70 -9.48
CA ASN A 65 -1.04 -0.75 -9.24
C ASN A 65 -2.12 -0.87 -10.32
N PRO A 66 -2.80 -2.02 -10.39
CA PRO A 66 -3.86 -2.24 -11.37
C PRO A 66 -4.89 -1.11 -11.33
N ASN A 67 -5.21 -0.59 -12.50
CA ASN A 67 -6.12 0.57 -12.70
C ASN A 67 -5.71 1.86 -11.95
N GLY A 68 -4.53 1.90 -11.35
CA GLY A 68 -4.07 3.03 -10.56
C GLY A 68 -4.84 3.27 -9.26
N CYS A 69 -5.62 2.30 -8.77
CA CYS A 69 -6.49 2.47 -7.59
C CYS A 69 -6.07 1.63 -6.39
N ASN A 70 -5.82 0.34 -6.62
CA ASN A 70 -5.53 -0.63 -5.57
C ASN A 70 -4.04 -0.98 -5.66
N ARG A 71 -3.21 -0.19 -5.00
CA ARG A 71 -1.76 -0.41 -5.04
C ARG A 71 -1.42 -1.66 -4.25
N GLN A 72 -0.93 -2.67 -4.97
CA GLN A 72 -0.30 -3.83 -4.40
C GLN A 72 1.13 -3.48 -3.98
N PHE A 73 1.69 -4.24 -3.05
CA PHE A 73 3.07 -4.08 -2.62
C PHE A 73 3.75 -5.42 -2.35
N ILE A 74 5.08 -5.41 -2.50
CA ILE A 74 5.99 -6.50 -2.17
C ILE A 74 7.08 -5.94 -1.26
N LEU A 75 7.19 -6.45 -0.04
CA LEU A 75 8.25 -6.12 0.91
C LEU A 75 9.25 -7.28 0.96
N LEU A 76 10.48 -6.99 0.57
CA LEU A 76 11.64 -7.87 0.76
C LEU A 76 12.46 -7.50 1.99
N THR A 77 12.33 -6.26 2.48
CA THR A 77 13.05 -5.74 3.64
C THR A 77 12.33 -4.56 4.26
N THR A 78 12.48 -4.36 5.57
CA THR A 78 11.97 -3.18 6.28
C THR A 78 12.70 -1.90 5.86
N SER A 79 13.90 -1.99 5.26
CA SER A 79 14.62 -0.83 4.71
C SER A 79 13.84 -0.11 3.61
N GLN A 80 12.87 -0.76 2.96
CA GLN A 80 12.00 -0.12 1.97
C GLN A 80 11.26 1.11 2.52
N LYS A 81 11.09 1.25 3.85
CA LYS A 81 10.42 2.42 4.46
C LYS A 81 11.08 3.77 4.11
N SER A 82 12.38 3.79 3.81
CA SER A 82 13.10 5.00 3.43
C SER A 82 13.07 5.29 1.92
N ALA A 83 12.63 4.33 1.10
CA ALA A 83 12.58 4.48 -0.34
C ALA A 83 11.48 5.48 -0.77
N PRO A 84 11.62 6.09 -1.97
CA PRO A 84 10.54 6.87 -2.56
C PRO A 84 9.37 5.97 -2.97
N LEU A 85 8.23 6.58 -3.32
CA LEU A 85 7.14 5.90 -4.02
C LEU A 85 7.11 6.40 -5.46
N LEU A 86 7.32 5.50 -6.42
CA LEU A 86 7.25 5.81 -7.85
C LEU A 86 5.81 5.66 -8.36
N ASN A 87 5.54 6.25 -9.53
CA ASN A 87 4.25 6.18 -10.24
C ASN A 87 3.04 6.41 -9.31
N MET A 88 3.16 7.39 -8.41
CA MET A 88 2.18 7.65 -7.37
C MET A 88 0.84 8.11 -7.98
N LYS A 89 -0.23 7.41 -7.64
CA LYS A 89 -1.60 7.79 -8.01
C LYS A 89 -2.36 8.51 -6.90
N PHE A 90 -2.00 8.29 -5.64
CA PHE A 90 -2.55 8.96 -4.47
C PHE A 90 -1.44 9.44 -3.55
N SER A 91 -1.53 10.68 -3.06
CA SER A 91 -0.50 11.30 -2.21
C SER A 91 -0.30 10.60 -0.87
N THR A 92 -1.32 9.90 -0.38
CA THR A 92 -1.32 9.26 0.94
C THR A 92 -0.69 7.86 0.93
N SER A 93 -0.59 7.21 -0.24
CA SER A 93 -0.11 5.81 -0.34
C SER A 93 1.29 5.62 0.26
N ARG A 94 2.22 6.57 0.02
CA ARG A 94 3.58 6.47 0.58
C ARG A 94 3.55 6.53 2.11
N GLY A 95 2.78 7.47 2.67
CA GLY A 95 2.68 7.64 4.11
C GLY A 95 2.02 6.45 4.80
N ILE A 96 1.04 5.82 4.16
CA ILE A 96 0.39 4.59 4.64
C ILE A 96 1.39 3.44 4.68
N LEU A 97 2.12 3.20 3.58
CA LEU A 97 3.13 2.14 3.50
C LEU A 97 4.24 2.35 4.54
N GLN A 98 4.72 3.58 4.69
CA GLN A 98 5.74 3.90 5.68
C GLN A 98 5.27 3.59 7.10
N GLN A 99 4.08 4.08 7.49
CA GLN A 99 3.51 3.80 8.82
C GLN A 99 3.25 2.31 9.04
N PHE A 100 2.81 1.59 8.01
CA PHE A 100 2.63 0.13 8.09
C PHE A 100 3.95 -0.59 8.34
N ILE A 101 5.03 -0.22 7.63
CA ILE A 101 6.34 -0.84 7.83
C ILE A 101 6.89 -0.49 9.22
N GLU A 102 6.77 0.75 9.66
CA GLU A 102 7.26 1.22 10.97
C GLU A 102 6.51 0.55 12.13
N ALA A 103 5.18 0.49 12.07
CA ALA A 103 4.35 -0.11 13.12
C ALA A 103 4.61 -1.62 13.28
N ASN A 104 4.99 -2.30 12.19
CA ASN A 104 5.17 -3.75 12.15
C ASN A 104 6.63 -4.18 11.95
N GLU A 105 7.59 -3.29 12.21
CA GLU A 105 8.99 -3.47 11.80
C GLU A 105 9.61 -4.78 12.33
N SER A 106 9.36 -5.14 13.59
CA SER A 106 9.90 -6.37 14.20
C SER A 106 9.34 -7.63 13.53
N GLN A 107 8.03 -7.66 13.26
CA GLN A 107 7.37 -8.80 12.63
C GLN A 107 7.74 -8.90 11.15
N LEU A 108 7.71 -7.78 10.43
CA LEU A 108 8.12 -7.73 9.03
C LEU A 108 9.58 -8.14 8.86
N PHE A 109 10.49 -7.72 9.75
CA PHE A 109 11.88 -8.17 9.75
C PHE A 109 11.99 -9.69 9.88
N ALA A 110 11.24 -10.30 10.81
CA ALA A 110 11.23 -11.75 10.99
C ALA A 110 10.63 -12.51 9.78
N LEU A 111 9.55 -11.97 9.18
CA LEU A 111 8.91 -12.54 8.01
C LEU A 111 9.80 -12.45 6.77
N THR A 112 10.31 -11.25 6.48
CA THR A 112 11.17 -10.94 5.32
C THR A 112 12.51 -11.68 5.33
N ALA A 113 12.97 -12.13 6.50
CA ALA A 113 14.11 -13.04 6.60
C ALA A 113 13.86 -14.38 5.88
N ARG A 114 12.61 -14.86 5.82
CA ARG A 114 12.24 -16.16 5.26
C ARG A 114 11.56 -16.05 3.89
N ASP A 115 10.63 -15.11 3.74
CA ASP A 115 9.84 -14.95 2.51
C ASP A 115 9.45 -13.49 2.27
N ALA A 116 9.07 -13.13 1.06
CA ALA A 116 8.49 -11.83 0.77
C ALA A 116 7.12 -11.68 1.45
N VAL A 117 6.82 -10.47 1.93
CA VAL A 117 5.48 -10.08 2.37
C VAL A 117 4.82 -9.35 1.22
N ALA A 118 3.67 -9.82 0.77
CA ALA A 118 2.89 -9.22 -0.29
C ALA A 118 1.52 -8.77 0.25
N GLY A 119 0.96 -7.74 -0.36
CA GLY A 119 -0.31 -7.21 0.10
C GLY A 119 -0.85 -6.14 -0.82
N GLU A 120 -1.92 -5.49 -0.36
CA GLU A 120 -2.54 -4.39 -1.07
C GLU A 120 -3.03 -3.29 -0.12
N LEU A 121 -3.02 -2.07 -0.65
CA LEU A 121 -3.76 -0.94 -0.12
C LEU A 121 -5.19 -1.05 -0.63
N GLN A 122 -6.03 -1.77 0.11
CA GLN A 122 -7.41 -2.01 -0.26
C GLN A 122 -8.24 -0.74 0.00
N GLY A 123 -8.71 -0.13 -1.09
CA GLY A 123 -9.60 1.01 -1.04
C GLY A 123 -11.07 0.60 -0.93
N SER A 124 -11.92 1.56 -0.56
CA SER A 124 -13.38 1.37 -0.56
C SER A 124 -13.97 1.23 -1.97
N VAL A 125 -13.18 1.45 -3.02
CA VAL A 125 -13.61 1.47 -4.42
C VAL A 125 -12.66 0.60 -5.25
N TYR A 126 -13.23 -0.28 -6.07
CA TYR A 126 -12.45 -1.19 -6.94
C TYR A 126 -11.89 -0.50 -8.19
N GLU A 127 -12.55 0.55 -8.68
CA GLU A 127 -12.16 1.28 -9.88
C GLU A 127 -12.53 2.77 -9.81
N VAL A 128 -11.67 3.61 -10.37
CA VAL A 128 -11.90 5.05 -10.48
C VAL A 128 -12.46 5.36 -11.87
N SER A 129 -13.73 5.01 -12.10
CA SER A 129 -14.37 5.18 -13.41
C SER A 129 -14.84 6.62 -13.69
N SER A 130 -14.99 7.45 -12.66
CA SER A 130 -15.38 8.86 -12.78
C SER A 130 -14.80 9.72 -11.65
N PRO A 131 -14.69 11.06 -11.83
CA PRO A 131 -14.22 11.96 -10.78
C PRO A 131 -15.05 11.89 -9.50
N ALA A 132 -16.37 11.70 -9.63
CA ALA A 132 -17.28 11.58 -8.48
C ALA A 132 -16.95 10.37 -7.60
N LYS A 133 -16.56 9.22 -8.19
CA LYS A 133 -16.19 8.01 -7.43
C LYS A 133 -14.98 8.20 -6.51
N LEU A 134 -14.11 9.19 -6.77
CA LEU A 134 -13.00 9.49 -5.85
C LEU A 134 -13.50 9.89 -4.46
N LEU A 135 -14.69 10.48 -4.36
CA LEU A 135 -15.26 10.88 -3.07
C LEU A 135 -15.81 9.69 -2.26
N ASP A 136 -15.96 8.52 -2.88
CA ASP A 136 -16.36 7.28 -2.20
C ASP A 136 -15.19 6.60 -1.49
N ILE A 137 -13.95 6.95 -1.84
CA ILE A 137 -12.74 6.48 -1.15
C ILE A 137 -12.69 7.14 0.22
N ARG A 138 -13.18 6.49 1.27
CA ARG A 138 -13.20 7.06 2.64
C ARG A 138 -12.05 6.59 3.49
N GLN A 139 -11.68 5.33 3.32
CA GLN A 139 -10.61 4.69 4.07
C GLN A 139 -9.83 3.75 3.18
N ILE A 140 -8.56 3.54 3.55
CA ILE A 140 -7.70 2.50 3.00
C ILE A 140 -7.39 1.52 4.12
N THR A 141 -7.53 0.24 3.84
CA THR A 141 -7.13 -0.84 4.73
C THR A 141 -5.92 -1.54 4.14
N VAL A 142 -4.89 -1.78 4.95
CA VAL A 142 -3.72 -2.54 4.53
C VAL A 142 -3.98 -4.01 4.82
N GLU A 143 -3.99 -4.82 3.77
CA GLU A 143 -4.03 -6.28 3.85
C GLU A 143 -2.67 -6.83 3.42
N ALA A 144 -2.11 -7.74 4.22
CA ALA A 144 -0.78 -8.28 3.97
C ALA A 144 -0.65 -9.72 4.47
N ASP A 145 0.02 -10.56 3.68
CA ASP A 145 0.48 -11.88 4.09
C ASP A 145 1.81 -12.19 3.40
N THR A 146 2.49 -13.25 3.83
CA THR A 146 3.54 -13.90 3.04
C THR A 146 2.96 -14.73 1.91
N ILE A 147 3.79 -15.07 0.92
CA ILE A 147 3.38 -15.91 -0.21
C ILE A 147 2.98 -17.32 0.23
N GLY A 148 3.64 -17.84 1.27
CA GLY A 148 3.27 -19.11 1.90
C GLY A 148 1.99 -19.07 2.77
N GLY A 149 1.34 -17.91 2.93
CA GLY A 149 0.16 -17.77 3.81
C GLY A 149 0.50 -17.91 5.29
N HIS A 150 1.74 -17.63 5.69
CA HIS A 150 2.22 -17.82 7.06
C HIS A 150 1.45 -16.99 8.10
N VAL A 151 0.95 -15.81 7.76
CA VAL A 151 0.14 -15.00 8.70
C VAL A 151 -1.23 -15.63 8.86
N ALA A 152 -1.92 -15.92 7.76
CA ALA A 152 -3.23 -16.58 7.81
C ALA A 152 -3.17 -17.96 8.51
N ASP A 153 -2.14 -18.76 8.24
CA ASP A 153 -1.96 -20.06 8.88
C ASP A 153 -1.61 -19.92 10.37
N ALA A 154 -0.86 -18.90 10.77
CA ALA A 154 -0.57 -18.63 12.18
C ALA A 154 -1.83 -18.22 12.95
N GLU A 155 -2.71 -17.39 12.36
CA GLU A 155 -4.00 -17.04 12.95
C GLU A 155 -4.92 -18.25 13.11
N LYS A 156 -4.97 -19.14 12.10
CA LYS A 156 -5.72 -20.40 12.18
C LYS A 156 -5.18 -21.26 13.32
N LEU A 157 -3.86 -21.44 13.41
CA LEU A 157 -3.24 -22.23 14.47
C LEU A 157 -3.54 -21.66 15.85
N ALA A 158 -3.51 -20.33 16.02
CA ALA A 158 -3.88 -19.69 17.28
C ALA A 158 -5.34 -19.99 17.68
N LYS A 159 -6.29 -19.96 16.73
CA LYS A 159 -7.70 -20.32 16.98
C LYS A 159 -7.86 -21.79 17.36
N LEU A 160 -7.12 -22.70 16.72
CA LEU A 160 -7.16 -24.13 17.07
C LEU A 160 -6.56 -24.38 18.46
N ILE A 161 -5.47 -23.70 18.82
CA ILE A 161 -4.89 -23.77 20.17
C ILE A 161 -5.88 -23.27 21.23
N ASP A 162 -6.58 -22.17 20.95
CA ASP A 162 -7.62 -21.65 21.83
C ASP A 162 -8.78 -22.63 22.00
N ARG A 163 -9.22 -23.27 20.89
CA ARG A 163 -10.26 -24.30 20.90
C ARG A 163 -9.82 -25.51 21.73
N PHE A 164 -8.61 -26.01 21.47
CA PHE A 164 -7.99 -27.12 22.20
C PHE A 164 -7.96 -26.89 23.72
N ARG A 165 -7.70 -25.64 24.15
CA ARG A 165 -7.64 -25.26 25.57
C ARG A 165 -9.01 -25.03 26.22
N ARG A 166 -10.00 -24.55 25.46
CA ARG A 166 -11.33 -24.19 25.99
C ARG A 166 -12.32 -25.35 26.00
N GLU A 167 -12.26 -26.23 25.00
CA GLU A 167 -13.21 -27.33 24.89
C GLU A 167 -12.89 -28.45 25.89
N PRO A 168 -13.88 -28.97 26.65
CA PRO A 168 -13.67 -30.00 27.67
C PRO A 168 -12.94 -31.26 27.16
N ASP A 169 -13.18 -31.62 25.90
CA ASP A 169 -12.61 -32.79 25.23
C ASP A 169 -11.67 -32.43 24.06
N GLY A 170 -11.29 -31.15 23.91
CA GLY A 170 -10.43 -30.70 22.81
C GLY A 170 -9.07 -31.41 22.76
N TRP A 171 -8.59 -31.91 23.90
CA TRP A 171 -7.35 -32.68 24.02
C TRP A 171 -7.45 -34.13 23.49
N ARG A 172 -8.67 -34.64 23.22
CA ARG A 172 -8.93 -35.97 22.66
C ARG A 172 -9.33 -35.93 21.19
N ASP A 173 -9.47 -34.73 20.61
CA ASP A 173 -9.85 -34.55 19.22
C ASP A 173 -8.59 -34.74 18.33
N ASP A 174 -8.39 -35.98 17.86
CA ASP A 174 -7.25 -36.36 17.02
C ASP A 174 -7.20 -35.56 15.71
N VAL A 175 -8.35 -35.11 15.19
CA VAL A 175 -8.44 -34.28 13.98
C VAL A 175 -7.93 -32.87 14.29
N LEU A 176 -8.39 -32.28 15.40
CA LEU A 176 -7.90 -30.98 15.87
C LEU A 176 -6.37 -30.98 16.08
N ILE A 177 -5.83 -32.02 16.69
CA ILE A 177 -4.38 -32.17 16.91
C ILE A 177 -3.63 -32.31 15.57
N ALA A 178 -4.15 -33.11 14.63
CA ALA A 178 -3.53 -33.29 13.32
C ALA A 178 -3.47 -31.97 12.53
N ASP A 179 -4.57 -31.21 12.51
CA ASP A 179 -4.65 -29.90 11.86
C ASP A 179 -3.65 -28.91 12.48
N MET A 180 -3.54 -28.91 13.82
CA MET A 180 -2.55 -28.09 14.53
C MET A 180 -1.11 -28.46 14.15
N ILE A 181 -0.77 -29.76 14.05
CA ILE A 181 0.56 -30.22 13.66
C ILE A 181 0.88 -29.81 12.22
N GLU A 182 -0.07 -29.92 11.30
CA GLU A 182 0.15 -29.52 9.91
C GLU A 182 0.43 -28.02 9.78
N LEU A 183 -0.34 -27.18 10.47
CA LEU A 183 -0.12 -25.73 10.49
C LEU A 183 1.21 -25.38 11.16
N ALA A 184 1.55 -26.01 12.29
CA ALA A 184 2.79 -25.74 13.02
C ALA A 184 4.05 -26.06 12.19
N LYS A 185 3.99 -27.04 11.28
CA LYS A 185 5.09 -27.32 10.32
C LYS A 185 5.34 -26.15 9.36
N LYS A 186 4.30 -25.38 9.02
CA LYS A 186 4.38 -24.25 8.09
C LYS A 186 4.73 -22.94 8.80
N THR A 187 4.15 -22.70 9.98
CA THR A 187 4.26 -21.43 10.71
C THR A 187 5.39 -21.41 11.74
N GLY A 188 5.78 -22.58 12.25
CA GLY A 188 6.57 -22.70 13.47
C GLY A 188 5.74 -22.51 14.74
N ASP A 189 6.41 -22.34 15.88
CA ASP A 189 5.77 -22.17 17.19
C ASP A 189 5.21 -20.75 17.39
N VAL A 190 3.93 -20.58 17.02
CA VAL A 190 3.19 -19.31 17.13
C VAL A 190 2.91 -18.90 18.58
N THR A 191 3.08 -19.80 19.55
CA THR A 191 2.88 -19.45 20.97
C THR A 191 4.07 -18.70 21.55
N ARG A 192 5.27 -18.98 21.03
CA ARG A 192 6.51 -18.29 21.43
C ARG A 192 6.83 -17.11 20.53
N VAL A 193 6.53 -17.23 19.24
CA VAL A 193 6.78 -16.18 18.24
C VAL A 193 5.47 -15.93 17.49
N PRO A 194 4.55 -15.13 18.04
CA PRO A 194 3.32 -14.79 17.35
C PRO A 194 3.63 -14.01 16.07
N ILE A 195 3.21 -14.55 14.94
CA ILE A 195 3.30 -13.91 13.62
C ILE A 195 1.90 -13.39 13.30
N SER A 196 1.65 -12.11 13.52
CA SER A 196 0.34 -11.48 13.26
C SER A 196 0.52 -10.07 12.75
N LEU A 197 0.19 -9.80 11.48
CA LEU A 197 0.17 -8.44 10.96
C LEU A 197 -1.22 -7.83 11.23
N PRO A 198 -1.36 -6.87 12.17
CA PRO A 198 -2.64 -6.26 12.44
C PRO A 198 -3.17 -5.52 11.20
N THR A 199 -4.47 -5.67 10.95
CA THR A 199 -5.17 -4.89 9.94
C THR A 199 -5.13 -3.41 10.31
N MET A 200 -4.41 -2.61 9.53
CA MET A 200 -4.31 -1.17 9.73
C MET A 200 -5.27 -0.44 8.78
N THR A 201 -6.08 0.46 9.33
CA THR A 201 -7.05 1.26 8.55
C THR A 201 -6.74 2.75 8.69
N PHE A 202 -6.71 3.45 7.57
CA PHE A 202 -6.34 4.86 7.47
C PHE A 202 -7.48 5.65 6.83
N GLN A 203 -8.04 6.61 7.57
CA GLN A 203 -9.00 7.56 7.01
C GLN A 203 -8.32 8.43 5.95
N GLN A 204 -9.04 8.72 4.87
CA GLN A 204 -8.52 9.47 3.72
C GLN A 204 -9.20 10.81 3.53
N PRO A 205 -9.44 11.65 4.57
CA PRO A 205 -10.29 12.81 4.41
C PRO A 205 -9.82 13.77 3.31
N ASN A 206 -8.50 14.00 3.25
CA ASN A 206 -7.86 14.93 2.34
C ASN A 206 -6.75 14.21 1.58
N PHE A 207 -6.71 14.32 0.25
CA PHE A 207 -5.67 13.70 -0.57
C PHE A 207 -5.55 14.38 -1.95
N TRP A 208 -4.40 14.18 -2.58
CA TRP A 208 -4.21 14.46 -4.00
C TRP A 208 -4.18 13.16 -4.81
N THR A 209 -4.69 13.21 -6.03
CA THR A 209 -4.56 12.12 -7.01
C THR A 209 -4.20 12.62 -8.40
N SER A 210 -3.42 11.83 -9.15
CA SER A 210 -3.12 12.10 -10.57
C SER A 210 -4.22 11.65 -11.53
N HIS A 211 -5.27 10.97 -11.03
CA HIS A 211 -6.46 10.66 -11.84
C HIS A 211 -7.12 11.93 -12.37
N PHE A 212 -7.74 11.82 -13.56
CA PHE A 212 -8.42 12.93 -14.24
C PHE A 212 -7.57 14.21 -14.39
N GLY A 213 -6.26 14.04 -14.60
CA GLY A 213 -5.33 15.16 -14.82
C GLY A 213 -4.85 15.87 -13.56
N GLY A 214 -5.25 15.41 -12.38
CA GLY A 214 -4.84 16.00 -11.10
C GLY A 214 -6.01 16.59 -10.34
N LEU A 215 -6.26 16.06 -9.14
CA LEU A 215 -7.32 16.51 -8.24
C LEU A 215 -6.81 16.59 -6.81
N TYR A 216 -7.13 17.69 -6.14
CA TYR A 216 -7.00 17.86 -4.70
C TYR A 216 -8.38 17.75 -4.07
N VAL A 217 -8.55 16.81 -3.16
CA VAL A 217 -9.80 16.54 -2.45
C VAL A 217 -9.62 16.96 -1.00
N PHE A 218 -10.53 17.82 -0.51
CA PHE A 218 -10.57 18.28 0.88
C PHE A 218 -11.95 17.99 1.46
N ARG A 219 -12.04 17.07 2.43
CA ARG A 219 -13.29 16.74 3.13
C ARG A 219 -13.25 17.04 4.62
N ASP A 220 -12.08 17.00 5.25
CA ASP A 220 -11.91 17.31 6.68
C ASP A 220 -11.41 18.74 6.83
N VAL A 221 -12.27 19.66 6.44
CA VAL A 221 -12.11 21.11 6.56
C VAL A 221 -13.50 21.74 6.75
N LYS A 222 -13.56 22.98 7.23
CA LYS A 222 -14.83 23.68 7.51
C LYS A 222 -15.73 23.78 6.26
N PHE A 223 -15.13 24.02 5.10
CA PHE A 223 -15.81 24.11 3.81
C PHE A 223 -15.16 23.13 2.82
N PRO A 224 -15.67 21.88 2.75
CA PRO A 224 -15.15 20.86 1.84
C PRO A 224 -15.12 21.31 0.38
N SER A 225 -14.12 20.87 -0.38
CA SER A 225 -13.94 21.30 -1.76
C SER A 225 -13.11 20.32 -2.57
N VAL A 226 -13.25 20.40 -3.89
CA VAL A 226 -12.36 19.76 -4.86
C VAL A 226 -11.72 20.83 -5.74
N ILE A 227 -10.40 20.77 -5.86
CA ILE A 227 -9.63 21.64 -6.75
C ILE A 227 -9.02 20.79 -7.86
N SER A 228 -9.32 21.11 -9.12
CA SER A 228 -8.76 20.42 -10.28
C SER A 228 -7.62 21.19 -10.94
N SER A 229 -6.64 20.43 -11.42
CA SER A 229 -5.59 20.93 -12.30
C SER A 229 -6.10 21.23 -13.72
N LEU A 230 -7.21 20.62 -14.12
CA LEU A 230 -7.89 20.84 -15.40
C LEU A 230 -9.10 21.77 -15.21
N PRO A 231 -9.70 22.32 -16.30
CA PRO A 231 -10.92 23.12 -16.18
C PRO A 231 -12.02 22.34 -15.45
N LYS A 232 -12.65 22.94 -14.43
CA LYS A 232 -13.60 22.23 -13.55
C LYS A 232 -14.78 21.60 -14.28
N GLN A 233 -15.16 22.14 -15.44
CA GLN A 233 -16.23 21.61 -16.28
C GLN A 233 -15.93 20.18 -16.77
N SER A 234 -14.64 19.81 -16.88
CA SER A 234 -14.20 18.46 -17.27
C SER A 234 -14.56 17.38 -16.25
N LEU A 235 -14.85 17.76 -14.99
CA LEU A 235 -15.18 16.81 -13.93
C LEU A 235 -16.63 16.33 -13.97
N GLY A 236 -17.50 17.03 -14.72
CA GLY A 236 -18.93 16.79 -14.71
C GLY A 236 -19.57 17.13 -13.36
N ALA A 237 -20.68 16.45 -13.03
CA ALA A 237 -21.37 16.66 -11.77
C ALA A 237 -20.59 16.05 -10.61
N MET A 238 -20.24 16.88 -9.63
CA MET A 238 -19.52 16.46 -8.42
C MET A 238 -20.45 16.45 -7.20
N PRO A 239 -20.31 15.47 -6.28
CA PRO A 239 -21.13 15.39 -5.04
C PRO A 239 -20.82 16.46 -3.99
N ILE A 240 -19.86 17.35 -4.24
CA ILE A 240 -19.32 18.31 -3.29
C ILE A 240 -19.23 19.69 -3.93
N THR A 241 -19.43 20.73 -3.11
CA THR A 241 -19.35 22.12 -3.53
C THR A 241 -18.63 22.94 -2.46
N PRO A 242 -17.75 23.89 -2.83
CA PRO A 242 -17.42 24.28 -4.21
C PRO A 242 -16.51 23.28 -4.95
N VAL A 243 -16.58 23.33 -6.28
CA VAL A 243 -15.56 22.76 -7.17
C VAL A 243 -14.85 23.91 -7.86
N MET A 244 -13.52 23.93 -7.76
CA MET A 244 -12.66 24.95 -8.33
C MET A 244 -11.63 24.33 -9.27
N ASP A 245 -11.01 25.16 -10.10
CA ASP A 245 -9.81 24.80 -10.84
C ASP A 245 -8.71 25.85 -10.65
N LEU A 246 -7.47 25.50 -11.01
CA LEU A 246 -6.29 26.34 -10.79
C LEU A 246 -6.34 27.72 -11.48
N SER A 247 -7.27 27.97 -12.40
CA SER A 247 -7.48 29.31 -12.97
C SER A 247 -8.16 30.27 -11.98
N GLN A 248 -8.92 29.74 -11.01
CA GLN A 248 -9.71 30.51 -10.05
C GLN A 248 -8.88 30.94 -8.82
N ARG A 249 -7.69 31.53 -9.04
CA ARG A 249 -6.68 31.82 -8.00
C ARG A 249 -7.24 32.59 -6.79
N ASN A 250 -7.99 33.66 -7.01
CA ASN A 250 -8.56 34.46 -5.93
C ASN A 250 -9.61 33.69 -5.12
N GLY A 251 -10.41 32.85 -5.80
CA GLY A 251 -11.40 32.00 -5.13
C GLY A 251 -10.75 30.90 -4.30
N ILE A 252 -9.65 30.31 -4.79
CA ILE A 252 -8.85 29.35 -4.04
C ILE A 252 -8.21 30.03 -2.82
N ALA A 253 -7.63 31.23 -2.97
CA ALA A 253 -7.02 31.97 -1.87
C ALA A 253 -8.03 32.30 -0.76
N ASP A 254 -9.18 32.86 -1.11
CA ASP A 254 -10.29 33.14 -0.18
C ASP A 254 -10.80 31.84 0.49
N TRP A 255 -10.92 30.74 -0.27
CA TRP A 255 -11.31 29.44 0.28
C TRP A 255 -10.26 28.88 1.26
N LEU A 256 -8.97 29.00 0.94
CA LEU A 256 -7.88 28.56 1.82
C LEU A 256 -7.89 29.35 3.14
N GLU A 257 -8.06 30.68 3.06
CA GLU A 257 -8.15 31.56 4.23
C GLU A 257 -9.36 31.22 5.11
N ARG A 258 -10.55 31.05 4.51
CA ARG A 258 -11.78 30.67 5.23
C ARG A 258 -11.71 29.32 5.93
N ASN A 259 -10.86 28.42 5.43
CA ASN A 259 -10.58 27.13 6.05
C ASN A 259 -9.39 27.17 7.02
N GLY A 260 -8.71 28.30 7.17
CA GLY A 260 -7.53 28.43 8.02
C GLY A 260 -6.33 27.62 7.53
N LEU A 261 -6.23 27.37 6.22
CA LEU A 261 -5.15 26.58 5.60
C LEU A 261 -3.92 27.40 5.21
N VAL A 262 -4.03 28.73 5.29
CA VAL A 262 -2.96 29.68 4.97
C VAL A 262 -2.97 30.82 5.97
N GLU A 263 -1.79 31.41 6.20
CA GLU A 263 -1.64 32.67 6.93
C GLU A 263 -1.35 33.79 5.93
N PRO A 264 -2.21 34.82 5.83
CA PRO A 264 -1.95 35.95 4.94
C PRO A 264 -0.78 36.78 5.47
N ILE A 265 0.14 37.14 4.57
CA ILE A 265 1.29 38.01 4.91
C ILE A 265 0.82 39.44 5.23
N VAL A 266 -0.28 39.89 4.63
CA VAL A 266 -0.89 41.20 4.88
C VAL A 266 -2.39 41.00 5.13
N GLN A 267 -2.86 41.42 6.31
CA GLN A 267 -4.28 41.54 6.60
C GLN A 267 -4.73 42.92 6.09
N ALA A 268 -5.68 42.95 5.17
CA ALA A 268 -6.23 44.18 4.61
C ALA A 268 -7.31 44.79 5.51
#